data_AF-A0A2S9YCU7-F1
#
_entry.id   AF-A0A2S9YCU7-F1
#
_cell.length_a   1.000
_cell.length_b   1.000
_cell.length_c   1.000
_cell.angle_alpha   90.00
_cell.angle_beta   90.00
_cell.angle_gamma   90.00
#
_symmetry.space_group_name_H-M   'P 1'
#
loop_
_entity.id
_entity.type
_entity.pdbx_description
1 polymer ?
#
loop_
_entity_poly.entity_id
_entity_poly.type
_entity_poly.pdbx_seq_one_letter_code
_entity_poly.pdbx_strand_id
1 'polypeptide(L)'
;MSSRLNRFGGGSALALAAALVLGGPLGCSPETDAPEPSALDTRLEAHAVLSGAPTPAGLDYVRAVAHAHRQADESSDPRAALDVLLAALDRSPPANDGTAELLHYELLARSGELLLTLKDHGRARQLLEPRLATELSLPIDRASARCLVALGDAAANTGDHALAMSSYTRALEMLTLLLEEVES
;
A
#
# COMPACT_ATOMS: atom_id res chain seq x y z
N MET A 1 11.09 -17.90 59.44
CA MET A 1 10.74 -16.73 60.27
C MET A 1 9.70 -15.94 59.47
N SER A 2 8.43 -16.31 59.57
CA SER A 2 7.45 -15.86 60.57
C SER A 2 6.91 -14.46 60.29
N SER A 3 5.65 -14.40 59.80
CA SER A 3 4.49 -13.68 60.39
C SER A 3 3.56 -13.22 59.26
N ARG A 4 2.43 -13.89 58.95
CA ARG A 4 1.09 -13.91 59.60
C ARG A 4 0.35 -12.56 59.61
N LEU A 5 -0.85 -12.57 59.00
CA LEU A 5 -2.17 -12.01 59.41
C LEU A 5 -3.04 -11.98 58.12
N ASN A 6 -3.98 -12.89 57.82
CA ASN A 6 -5.28 -13.18 58.46
C ASN A 6 -5.99 -11.87 58.90
N ARG A 7 -7.25 -11.55 58.53
CA ARG A 7 -8.48 -12.31 58.79
C ARG A 7 -9.72 -11.47 58.39
N PHE A 8 -10.88 -12.14 58.35
CA PHE A 8 -12.30 -11.66 58.40
C PHE A 8 -12.97 -11.23 57.09
N GLY A 9 -14.16 -11.73 56.71
CA GLY A 9 -15.09 -12.67 57.35
C GLY A 9 -16.55 -12.18 57.32
N GLY A 10 -17.48 -13.08 56.96
CA GLY A 10 -18.93 -12.98 57.22
C GLY A 10 -19.71 -12.20 56.15
N GLY A 11 -20.89 -12.61 55.67
CA GLY A 11 -21.84 -13.61 56.13
C GLY A 11 -23.27 -13.06 56.04
N SER A 12 -24.23 -13.93 55.71
CA SER A 12 -25.70 -13.76 55.78
C SER A 12 -26.36 -12.91 54.69
N ALA A 13 -27.21 -13.44 53.80
CA ALA A 13 -28.45 -14.24 53.92
C ALA A 13 -29.74 -13.39 54.06
N LEU A 14 -30.65 -13.66 53.12
CA LEU A 14 -32.13 -13.55 53.17
C LEU A 14 -32.77 -12.16 53.36
N ALA A 15 -33.53 -11.73 52.34
CA ALA A 15 -34.95 -11.42 52.51
C ALA A 15 -35.69 -11.36 51.17
N LEU A 16 -36.78 -12.13 51.13
CA LEU A 16 -37.88 -12.15 50.18
C LEU A 16 -38.66 -10.81 50.21
N ALA A 17 -39.10 -10.28 49.08
CA ALA A 17 -40.42 -9.65 48.95
C ALA A 17 -40.76 -9.37 47.47
N ALA A 18 -41.96 -9.82 47.10
CA ALA A 18 -42.59 -9.70 45.80
C ALA A 18 -43.20 -8.31 45.56
N ALA A 19 -43.37 -7.92 44.28
CA ALA A 19 -44.61 -7.31 43.79
C ALA A 19 -44.61 -7.23 42.24
N LEU A 20 -45.73 -7.66 41.66
CA LEU A 20 -46.10 -7.58 40.25
C LEU A 20 -46.10 -6.13 39.73
N VAL A 21 -45.81 -5.91 38.43
CA VAL A 21 -46.72 -5.22 37.49
C VAL A 21 -46.49 -5.74 36.06
N LEU A 22 -47.63 -5.89 35.37
CA LEU A 22 -47.91 -6.30 34.00
C LEU A 22 -47.14 -5.57 32.87
N GLY A 23 -46.94 -6.27 31.75
CA GLY A 23 -47.18 -5.69 30.42
C GLY A 23 -46.12 -5.91 29.33
N GLY A 24 -46.47 -6.73 28.32
CA GLY A 24 -46.08 -6.50 26.92
C GLY A 24 -44.87 -7.28 26.36
N PRO A 25 -45.01 -8.01 25.23
CA PRO A 25 -43.92 -8.74 24.59
C PRO A 25 -43.24 -7.92 23.46
N LEU A 26 -42.06 -8.41 23.06
CA LEU A 26 -41.28 -8.11 21.84
C LEU A 26 -40.30 -6.92 21.91
N GLY A 27 -39.02 -7.26 21.97
CA GLY A 27 -37.91 -6.33 21.74
C GLY A 27 -36.55 -6.87 22.17
N CYS A 28 -36.21 -8.12 21.83
CA CYS A 28 -34.81 -8.56 21.91
C CYS A 28 -34.06 -8.01 20.69
N SER A 29 -33.45 -6.84 20.83
CA SER A 29 -32.34 -6.42 19.98
C SER A 29 -31.05 -7.01 20.57
N PRO A 30 -30.37 -7.96 19.90
CA PRO A 30 -28.93 -8.03 20.00
C PRO A 30 -28.39 -6.99 19.03
N GLU A 31 -28.03 -5.80 19.54
CA GLU A 31 -27.00 -4.98 18.90
C GLU A 31 -25.74 -5.84 18.84
N THR A 32 -25.61 -6.52 17.71
CA THR A 32 -24.35 -7.10 17.29
C THR A 32 -23.52 -5.91 16.87
N ASP A 33 -22.63 -5.46 17.75
CA ASP A 33 -21.44 -4.71 17.34
C ASP A 33 -20.67 -5.64 16.41
N ALA A 34 -21.06 -5.64 15.13
CA ALA A 34 -20.19 -6.05 14.07
C ALA A 34 -18.97 -5.13 14.17
N PRO A 35 -17.73 -5.65 14.18
CA PRO A 35 -16.59 -4.79 14.05
C PRO A 35 -16.76 -4.00 12.76
N GLU A 36 -16.89 -2.67 12.89
CA GLU A 36 -16.78 -1.73 11.77
C GLU A 36 -15.61 -2.20 10.91
N PRO A 37 -15.81 -2.48 9.60
CA PRO A 37 -14.70 -2.83 8.74
C PRO A 37 -13.70 -1.68 8.85
N SER A 38 -12.50 -2.01 9.35
CA SER A 38 -11.33 -1.14 9.44
C SER A 38 -11.39 -0.07 8.34
N ALA A 39 -11.58 1.18 8.73
CA ALA A 39 -11.60 2.31 7.81
C ALA A 39 -10.28 2.32 7.03
N LEU A 40 -10.32 1.70 5.86
CA LEU A 40 -9.24 1.62 4.90
C LEU A 40 -9.14 3.03 4.31
N ASP A 41 -8.26 3.85 4.86
CA ASP A 41 -7.85 5.09 4.21
C ASP A 41 -6.92 4.72 3.03
N THR A 42 -7.56 4.63 1.85
CA THR A 42 -7.08 4.11 0.56
C THR A 42 -6.94 5.22 -0.45
N ARG A 43 -6.40 6.39 -0.06
CA ARG A 43 -6.39 7.60 -0.90
C ARG A 43 -5.53 7.47 -2.17
N LEU A 44 -6.05 6.74 -3.15
CA LEU A 44 -5.86 6.92 -4.58
C LEU A 44 -6.67 8.14 -5.00
N GLU A 45 -6.33 9.30 -4.43
CA GLU A 45 -6.89 10.53 -4.94
C GLU A 45 -6.40 10.74 -6.35
N ALA A 46 -7.22 11.39 -7.18
CA ALA A 46 -6.84 11.78 -8.52
C ALA A 46 -5.62 12.71 -8.44
N HIS A 47 -4.43 12.12 -8.45
CA HIS A 47 -3.18 12.81 -8.63
C HIS A 47 -3.19 13.32 -10.06
N ALA A 48 -3.59 14.58 -10.23
CA ALA A 48 -3.70 15.19 -11.53
C ALA A 48 -2.31 15.21 -12.17
N VAL A 49 -2.08 14.30 -13.11
CA VAL A 49 -0.89 14.32 -13.95
C VAL A 49 -0.88 15.66 -14.67
N LEU A 50 0.03 16.54 -14.25
CA LEU A 50 0.10 17.89 -14.75
C LEU A 50 0.40 17.85 -16.25
N SER A 51 -0.60 18.19 -17.05
CA SER A 51 -0.46 18.39 -18.49
C SER A 51 0.23 19.74 -18.71
N GLY A 52 1.54 19.70 -18.89
CA GLY A 52 2.37 20.88 -19.20
C GLY A 52 2.99 20.78 -20.60
N ALA A 53 3.31 21.93 -21.19
CA ALA A 53 4.18 21.94 -22.37
C ALA A 53 5.53 21.30 -22.02
N PRO A 54 6.11 20.46 -22.89
CA PRO A 54 7.35 19.77 -22.60
C PRO A 54 8.46 20.77 -22.27
N THR A 55 9.03 20.66 -21.07
CA THR A 55 10.15 21.51 -20.64
C THR A 55 11.46 20.91 -21.15
N PRO A 56 12.52 21.72 -21.37
CA PRO A 56 13.84 21.19 -21.72
C PRO A 56 14.35 20.15 -20.70
N ALA A 57 14.14 20.41 -19.41
CA ALA A 57 14.53 19.49 -18.33
C ALA A 57 13.71 18.18 -18.37
N GLY A 58 12.40 18.25 -18.62
CA GLY A 58 11.52 17.10 -18.81
C GLY A 58 11.96 16.24 -20.00
N LEU A 59 12.26 16.87 -21.14
CA LEU A 59 12.77 16.18 -22.33
C LEU A 59 14.13 15.51 -22.08
N ASP A 60 15.02 16.15 -21.34
CA ASP A 60 16.30 15.56 -20.94
C ASP A 60 16.10 14.35 -20.03
N TYR A 61 15.18 14.44 -19.07
CA TYR A 61 14.81 13.33 -18.21
C TYR A 61 14.22 12.15 -18.99
N VAL A 62 13.23 12.41 -19.84
CA VAL A 62 12.58 11.41 -20.72
C VAL A 62 13.63 10.69 -21.57
N ARG A 63 14.55 11.43 -22.20
CA ARG A 63 15.63 10.85 -23.00
C ARG A 63 16.56 9.96 -22.18
N ALA A 64 16.92 10.38 -20.97
CA ALA A 64 17.77 9.61 -20.08
C ALA A 64 17.10 8.29 -19.65
N VAL A 65 15.82 8.35 -19.26
CA VAL A 65 15.05 7.15 -18.86
C VAL A 65 14.86 6.20 -20.04
N ALA A 66 14.51 6.72 -21.22
CA ALA A 66 14.38 5.90 -22.42
C ALA A 66 15.71 5.21 -22.82
N HIS A 67 16.84 5.90 -22.65
CA HIS A 67 18.16 5.31 -22.86
C HIS A 67 18.47 4.21 -21.84
N ALA A 68 18.17 4.42 -20.56
CA ALA A 68 18.35 3.42 -19.51
C ALA A 68 17.51 2.16 -19.77
N HIS A 69 16.25 2.31 -20.14
CA HIS A 69 15.40 1.17 -20.51
C HIS A 69 15.97 0.38 -21.68
N ARG A 70 16.40 1.07 -22.74
CA ARG A 70 17.02 0.40 -23.89
C ARG A 70 18.28 -0.36 -23.52
N GLN A 71 19.17 0.25 -22.73
CA GLN A 71 20.39 -0.40 -22.25
C GLN A 71 20.08 -1.63 -21.38
N ALA A 72 19.05 -1.56 -20.54
CA ALA A 72 18.60 -2.69 -19.75
C ALA A 72 18.01 -3.81 -20.62
N ASP A 73 17.25 -3.47 -21.67
CA ASP A 73 16.68 -4.42 -22.62
C ASP A 73 17.74 -5.12 -23.49
N GLU A 74 18.83 -4.41 -23.81
CA GLU A 74 19.97 -4.95 -24.54
C GLU A 74 20.89 -5.83 -23.67
N SER A 75 20.75 -5.76 -22.33
CA SER A 75 21.51 -6.59 -21.41
C SER A 75 20.97 -8.01 -21.34
N SER A 76 21.84 -9.00 -21.50
CA SER A 76 21.50 -10.41 -21.26
C SER A 76 21.61 -10.82 -19.79
N ASP A 77 22.25 -9.99 -18.94
CA ASP A 77 22.34 -10.21 -17.50
C ASP A 77 21.30 -9.36 -16.76
N PRO A 78 20.34 -9.98 -16.03
CA PRO A 78 19.34 -9.25 -15.27
C PRO A 78 19.93 -8.38 -14.14
N ARG A 79 21.13 -8.70 -13.62
CA ARG A 79 21.80 -7.85 -12.61
C ARG A 79 22.34 -6.58 -13.26
N ALA A 80 23.05 -6.71 -14.38
CA ALA A 80 23.52 -5.55 -15.14
C ALA A 80 22.35 -4.67 -15.62
N ALA A 81 21.24 -5.29 -16.06
CA ALA A 81 20.03 -4.57 -16.42
C ALA A 81 19.47 -3.77 -15.22
N LEU A 82 19.39 -4.41 -14.05
CA LEU A 82 18.94 -3.75 -12.82
C LEU A 82 19.86 -2.58 -12.44
N ASP A 83 21.18 -2.75 -12.50
CA ASP A 83 22.14 -1.70 -12.15
C ASP A 83 21.96 -0.45 -13.04
N VAL A 84 21.67 -0.64 -14.34
CA VAL A 84 21.35 0.45 -15.27
C VAL A 84 20.08 1.19 -14.84
N LEU A 85 19.00 0.47 -14.50
CA LEU A 85 17.74 1.09 -14.10
C LEU A 85 17.86 1.81 -12.75
N LEU A 86 18.58 1.22 -11.78
CA LEU A 86 18.84 1.83 -10.48
C LEU A 86 19.68 3.11 -10.63
N ALA A 87 20.69 3.10 -11.49
CA ALA A 87 21.48 4.31 -11.77
C ALA A 87 20.63 5.43 -12.42
N ALA A 88 19.59 5.07 -13.17
CA ALA A 88 18.65 6.06 -13.71
C ALA A 88 17.71 6.62 -12.62
N LEU A 89 17.37 5.83 -11.59
CA LEU A 89 16.53 6.27 -10.46
C LEU A 89 17.21 7.32 -9.57
N ASP A 90 18.54 7.42 -9.59
CA ASP A 90 19.28 8.49 -8.90
C ASP A 90 18.92 9.89 -9.45
N ARG A 91 18.34 9.96 -10.66
CA ARG A 91 17.82 11.20 -11.23
C ARG A 91 16.40 11.42 -10.73
N SER A 92 16.18 12.55 -10.06
CA SER A 92 14.82 12.96 -9.69
C SER A 92 14.08 13.53 -10.92
N PRO A 93 12.80 13.17 -11.13
CA PRO A 93 12.00 13.80 -12.17
C PRO A 93 11.86 15.31 -11.87
N PRO A 94 11.88 16.18 -12.89
CA PRO A 94 11.60 17.60 -12.70
C PRO A 94 10.25 17.82 -12.01
N ALA A 95 10.21 18.73 -11.04
CA ALA A 95 8.98 19.04 -10.32
C ALA A 95 7.91 19.56 -11.29
N ASN A 96 6.65 19.19 -11.02
CA ASN A 96 5.48 19.58 -11.82
C ASN A 96 5.49 19.09 -13.28
N ASP A 97 6.25 18.05 -13.60
CA ASP A 97 6.25 17.40 -14.91
C ASP A 97 5.61 16.01 -14.80
N GLY A 98 4.32 15.92 -15.13
CA GLY A 98 3.56 14.68 -15.03
C GLY A 98 4.09 13.56 -15.94
N THR A 99 4.70 13.91 -17.08
CA THR A 99 5.30 12.89 -17.97
C THR A 99 6.55 12.28 -17.32
N ALA A 100 7.41 13.13 -16.75
CA ALA A 100 8.59 12.66 -16.04
C ALA A 100 8.24 11.84 -14.79
N GLU A 101 7.18 12.22 -14.09
CA GLU A 101 6.65 11.48 -12.94
C GLU A 101 6.15 10.07 -13.33
N LEU A 102 5.31 9.97 -14.36
CA LEU A 102 4.82 8.67 -14.84
C LEU A 102 5.98 7.75 -15.28
N LEU A 103 6.97 8.31 -16.00
CA LEU A 103 8.16 7.56 -16.39
C LEU A 103 9.02 7.14 -15.19
N HIS A 104 9.01 7.92 -14.10
CA HIS A 104 9.70 7.53 -12.86
C HIS A 104 9.05 6.28 -12.26
N TYR A 105 7.72 6.19 -12.25
CA TYR A 105 7.02 4.99 -11.78
C TYR A 105 7.22 3.79 -12.69
N GLU A 106 7.35 3.96 -14.02
CA GLU A 106 7.73 2.87 -14.93
C GLU A 106 9.14 2.34 -14.63
N LEU A 107 10.07 3.24 -14.31
CA LEU A 107 11.42 2.88 -13.92
C LEU A 107 11.47 2.14 -12.58
N LEU A 108 10.67 2.58 -11.60
CA LEU A 108 10.49 1.90 -10.32
C LEU A 108 9.87 0.51 -10.49
N ALA A 109 8.79 0.40 -11.26
CA ALA A 109 8.09 -0.87 -11.51
C ALA A 109 9.04 -1.91 -12.11
N ARG A 110 9.75 -1.54 -13.19
CA ARG A 110 10.70 -2.45 -13.85
C ARG A 110 11.86 -2.85 -12.94
N SER A 111 12.37 -1.92 -12.13
CA SER A 111 13.44 -2.21 -11.16
C SER A 111 12.96 -3.18 -10.08
N GLY A 112 11.75 -2.96 -9.54
CA GLY A 112 11.10 -3.84 -8.57
C GLY A 112 10.86 -5.25 -9.12
N GLU A 113 10.33 -5.37 -10.33
CA GLU A 113 10.09 -6.65 -11.01
C GLU A 113 11.39 -7.42 -11.28
N LEU A 114 12.48 -6.72 -11.64
CA LEU A 114 13.81 -7.35 -11.76
C LEU A 114 14.34 -7.84 -10.42
N LEU A 115 14.18 -7.06 -9.34
CA LEU A 115 14.55 -7.49 -7.99
C LEU A 115 13.78 -8.75 -7.57
N LEU A 116 12.47 -8.82 -7.87
CA LEU A 116 11.66 -10.02 -7.65
C LEU A 116 12.12 -11.23 -8.49
N THR A 117 12.48 -10.99 -9.74
CA THR A 117 13.05 -12.02 -10.64
C THR A 117 14.36 -12.57 -10.07
N LEU A 118 15.20 -11.69 -9.52
CA LEU A 118 16.46 -12.01 -8.85
C LEU A 118 16.28 -12.58 -7.44
N LYS A 119 15.02 -12.70 -6.95
CA LYS A 119 14.67 -13.16 -5.58
C LYS A 119 15.22 -12.25 -4.46
N ASP A 120 15.51 -11.00 -4.77
CA ASP A 120 15.94 -10.00 -3.80
C ASP A 120 14.74 -9.20 -3.27
N HIS A 121 13.87 -9.91 -2.54
CA HIS A 121 12.62 -9.37 -2.02
C HIS A 121 12.85 -8.25 -0.99
N GLY A 122 13.93 -8.34 -0.20
CA GLY A 122 14.28 -7.31 0.78
C GLY A 122 14.65 -5.98 0.12
N ARG A 123 15.45 -6.03 -0.94
CA ARG A 123 15.82 -4.82 -1.69
C ARG A 123 14.65 -4.27 -2.52
N ALA A 124 13.75 -5.13 -3.01
CA ALA A 124 12.49 -4.69 -3.62
C ALA A 124 11.63 -3.89 -2.63
N ARG A 125 11.49 -4.36 -1.39
CA ARG A 125 10.79 -3.62 -0.32
C ARG A 125 11.47 -2.29 -0.02
N GLN A 126 12.79 -2.30 0.19
CA GLN A 126 13.56 -1.08 0.46
C GLN A 126 13.40 -0.02 -0.65
N LEU A 127 13.30 -0.46 -1.90
CA LEU A 127 13.09 0.41 -3.05
C LEU A 127 11.67 0.99 -3.09
N LEU A 128 10.64 0.15 -2.90
CA LEU A 128 9.26 0.49 -3.20
C LEU A 128 8.48 1.07 -2.02
N GLU A 129 8.69 0.58 -0.79
CA GLU A 129 7.92 1.03 0.39
C GLU A 129 7.94 2.56 0.60
N PRO A 130 9.09 3.25 0.55
CA PRO A 130 9.10 4.69 0.78
C PRO A 130 8.39 5.49 -0.32
N ARG A 131 8.16 4.89 -1.49
CA ARG A 131 7.59 5.55 -2.67
C ARG A 131 6.11 5.23 -2.89
N LEU A 132 5.63 4.24 -2.17
CA LEU A 132 4.25 3.76 -2.21
C LEU A 132 3.60 3.85 -0.82
N ALA A 133 4.18 4.60 0.10
CA ALA A 133 3.62 4.82 1.43
C ALA A 133 2.18 5.36 1.32
N THR A 134 1.31 4.97 2.25
CA THR A 134 -0.13 5.25 2.17
C THR A 134 -0.43 6.75 2.26
N GLU A 135 0.47 7.54 2.82
CA GLU A 135 0.34 9.00 2.93
C GLU A 135 0.63 9.73 1.61
N LEU A 136 1.18 9.02 0.61
CA LEU A 136 1.52 9.58 -0.68
C LEU A 136 0.37 9.44 -1.66
N SER A 137 0.04 10.54 -2.33
CA SER A 137 -0.77 10.51 -3.54
C SER A 137 0.05 9.87 -4.66
N LEU A 138 -0.55 8.93 -5.38
CA LEU A 138 0.07 8.22 -6.50
C LEU A 138 -0.62 8.60 -7.80
N PRO A 139 0.11 8.71 -8.92
CA PRO A 139 -0.53 8.79 -10.22
C PRO A 139 -1.42 7.56 -10.45
N ILE A 140 -2.63 7.80 -10.97
CA ILE A 140 -3.52 6.74 -11.41
C ILE A 140 -3.01 6.28 -12.77
N ASP A 141 -2.09 5.30 -12.76
CA ASP A 141 -1.46 4.79 -13.96
C ASP A 141 -1.02 3.33 -13.80
N ARG A 142 -0.77 2.66 -14.94
CA ARG A 142 -0.41 1.24 -14.94
C ARG A 142 0.90 0.93 -14.22
N ALA A 143 1.88 1.82 -14.28
CA ALA A 143 3.18 1.62 -13.63
C ALA A 143 3.07 1.76 -12.12
N SER A 144 2.28 2.71 -11.61
CA SER A 144 2.00 2.79 -10.17
C SER A 144 1.29 1.54 -9.64
N ALA A 145 0.32 1.00 -10.40
CA ALA A 145 -0.32 -0.26 -10.05
C ALA A 145 0.68 -1.44 -10.04
N ARG A 146 1.58 -1.51 -11.03
CA ARG A 146 2.65 -2.52 -11.06
C ARG A 146 3.62 -2.39 -9.89
N CYS A 147 3.97 -1.16 -9.48
CA CYS A 147 4.78 -0.92 -8.29
C CYS A 147 4.11 -1.50 -7.03
N LEU A 148 2.80 -1.27 -6.86
CA LEU A 148 2.02 -1.82 -5.75
C LEU A 148 1.96 -3.35 -5.78
N VAL A 149 1.77 -3.96 -6.96
CA VAL A 149 1.84 -5.43 -7.10
C VAL A 149 3.22 -5.95 -6.72
N ALA A 150 4.29 -5.34 -7.22
CA ALA A 150 5.65 -5.76 -6.92
C ALA A 150 5.98 -5.62 -5.43
N LEU A 151 5.49 -4.56 -4.77
CA LEU A 151 5.60 -4.42 -3.32
C LEU A 151 4.83 -5.51 -2.59
N GLY A 152 3.61 -5.82 -3.05
CA GLY A 152 2.79 -6.91 -2.50
C GLY A 152 3.50 -8.27 -2.58
N ASP A 153 4.08 -8.58 -3.74
CA ASP A 153 4.86 -9.80 -3.97
C ASP A 153 6.09 -9.85 -3.06
N ALA A 154 6.82 -8.74 -2.93
CA ALA A 154 8.00 -8.67 -2.08
C ALA A 154 7.63 -8.83 -0.58
N ALA A 155 6.54 -8.19 -0.15
CA ALA A 155 6.01 -8.31 1.21
C ALA A 155 5.56 -9.74 1.52
N ALA A 156 4.83 -10.38 0.61
CA ALA A 156 4.39 -11.77 0.76
C ALA A 156 5.58 -12.74 0.89
N ASN A 157 6.61 -12.58 0.06
CA ASN A 157 7.81 -13.42 0.10
C ASN A 157 8.70 -13.17 1.34
N THR A 158 8.54 -12.04 2.02
CA THR A 158 9.24 -11.73 3.28
C THR A 158 8.38 -11.99 4.52
N GLY A 159 7.16 -12.49 4.36
CA GLY A 159 6.25 -12.86 5.45
C GLY A 159 5.40 -11.70 6.00
N ASP A 160 5.43 -10.52 5.37
CA ASP A 160 4.62 -9.38 5.76
C ASP A 160 3.29 -9.38 5.01
N HIS A 161 2.38 -10.24 5.46
CA HIS A 161 1.09 -10.44 4.80
C HIS A 161 0.16 -9.23 4.93
N ALA A 162 0.30 -8.41 5.97
CA ALA A 162 -0.49 -7.20 6.14
C ALA A 162 -0.14 -6.15 5.07
N LEU A 163 1.16 -5.89 4.88
CA LEU A 163 1.64 -5.02 3.81
C LEU A 163 1.29 -5.58 2.43
N ALA A 164 1.41 -6.90 2.24
CA ALA A 164 1.06 -7.54 0.98
C ALA A 164 -0.41 -7.30 0.60
N MET A 165 -1.33 -7.60 1.53
CA MET A 165 -2.76 -7.39 1.31
C MET A 165 -3.10 -5.93 1.02
N SER A 166 -2.57 -5.00 1.82
CA SER A 166 -2.79 -3.56 1.59
C SER A 166 -2.29 -3.10 0.21
N SER A 167 -1.12 -3.58 -0.21
CA SER A 167 -0.53 -3.23 -1.51
C SER A 167 -1.36 -3.77 -2.67
N TYR A 168 -1.81 -5.03 -2.61
CA TYR A 168 -2.66 -5.61 -3.65
C TYR A 168 -4.04 -4.95 -3.72
N THR A 169 -4.65 -4.61 -2.57
CA THR A 169 -5.93 -3.90 -2.55
C THR A 169 -5.82 -2.56 -3.27
N ARG A 170 -4.80 -1.76 -2.97
CA ARG A 170 -4.56 -0.48 -3.66
C ARG A 170 -4.27 -0.67 -5.15
N ALA A 171 -3.55 -1.73 -5.54
CA ALA A 171 -3.33 -2.03 -6.96
C ALA A 171 -4.65 -2.34 -7.69
N LEU A 172 -5.54 -3.13 -7.07
CA LEU A 172 -6.85 -3.48 -7.63
C LEU A 172 -7.76 -2.25 -7.75
N GLU A 173 -7.79 -1.39 -6.74
CA GLU A 173 -8.54 -0.13 -6.80
C GLU A 173 -8.04 0.74 -7.96
N MET A 174 -6.72 0.91 -8.09
CA MET A 174 -6.14 1.70 -9.18
C MET A 174 -6.44 1.11 -10.57
N LEU A 175 -6.33 -0.21 -10.73
CA LEU A 175 -6.67 -0.88 -11.98
C LEU A 175 -8.16 -0.77 -12.32
N THR A 176 -9.03 -0.73 -11.31
CA THR A 176 -10.47 -0.52 -11.49
C THR A 176 -10.74 0.88 -12.02
N LEU A 177 -10.15 1.91 -11.41
CA LEU A 177 -10.25 3.30 -11.88
C LEU A 177 -9.77 3.45 -13.34
N LEU A 178 -8.64 2.81 -13.68
CA LEU A 178 -8.11 2.83 -15.06
C LEU A 178 -9.03 2.14 -16.08
N LEU A 179 -9.82 1.15 -15.67
CA LEU A 179 -10.79 0.50 -16.55
C LEU A 179 -12.00 1.40 -16.78
N GLU A 180 -12.49 2.05 -15.72
CA GLU A 180 -13.61 2.99 -15.81
C GLU A 180 -13.30 4.16 -16.75
N GLU A 181 -12.08 4.70 -16.73
CA GLU A 181 -11.65 5.76 -17.66
C GLU A 181 -11.61 5.32 -19.13
N VAL A 182 -11.41 4.04 -19.41
CA VAL A 182 -11.40 3.51 -20.78
C VAL A 182 -12.82 3.26 -21.30
N GLU A 183 -13.75 2.96 -20.40
CA GLU A 183 -15.15 2.68 -20.72
C GLU A 183 -16.02 3.95 -20.83
N SER A 184 -15.56 5.09 -20.29
CA SER A 184 -16.23 6.40 -20.35
C SER A 184 -15.99 7.16 -21.65
#